data_AF-A0A521WTU9-F1
#
_entry.id   AF-A0A521WTU9-F1
#
_cell.length_a   1.000
_cell.length_b   1.000
_cell.length_c   1.000
_cell.angle_alpha   90.00
_cell.angle_beta   90.00
_cell.angle_gamma   90.00
#
_symmetry.space_group_name_H-M   'P 1'
#
loop_
_entity.id
_entity.type
_entity.pdbx_description
1 polymer ?
#
loop_
_entity_poly.entity_id
_entity_poly.type
_entity_poly.pdbx_seq_one_letter_code
_entity_poly.pdbx_strand_id
1 'polypeptide(L)'
;MNQTINNIQKAGVMRIVIVVFLVAVFSVAAFSEVIKEGSFQATSDGMNVTLRWIVESEANVARYEIEKRSNTDGEFQPIVSLEPRGQSVYEFVDYSAMMKVTSLYQYRIKVVFSNGANPLYVGPVSVTHSVSGVRKTWGSIKALFR
;
A
#
# COMPACT_ATOMS: atom_id res chain seq x y z
N MET A 1 -50.53 38.62 15.61
CA MET A 1 -49.21 38.86 16.24
C MET A 1 -48.44 37.56 16.54
N ASN A 2 -49.08 36.50 17.05
CA ASN A 2 -48.40 35.24 17.40
C ASN A 2 -47.87 34.40 16.21
N GLN A 3 -48.55 34.44 15.06
CA GLN A 3 -48.14 33.73 13.83
C GLN A 3 -46.78 34.22 13.28
N THR A 4 -46.53 35.53 13.32
CA THR A 4 -45.29 36.14 12.84
C THR A 4 -44.09 35.79 13.73
N ILE A 5 -44.30 35.77 15.05
CA ILE A 5 -43.26 35.40 16.03
C ILE A 5 -42.86 33.92 15.86
N ASN A 6 -43.81 33.02 15.64
CA ASN A 6 -43.54 31.59 15.42
C ASN A 6 -42.73 31.33 14.13
N ASN A 7 -42.99 32.09 13.07
CA ASN A 7 -42.25 31.95 11.81
C ASN A 7 -40.81 32.47 11.92
N ILE A 8 -40.59 33.56 12.66
CA ILE A 8 -39.24 34.08 12.95
C ILE A 8 -38.44 33.09 13.81
N GLN A 9 -39.08 32.49 14.83
CA GLN A 9 -38.46 31.45 15.65
C GLN A 9 -38.08 30.21 14.83
N LYS A 10 -38.98 29.72 13.96
CA LYS A 10 -38.69 28.59 13.05
C LYS A 10 -37.55 28.89 12.08
N ALA A 11 -37.49 30.11 11.53
CA ALA A 11 -36.42 30.53 10.63
C ALA A 11 -35.05 30.61 11.35
N GLY A 12 -35.04 31.05 12.61
CA GLY A 12 -33.85 31.04 13.46
C GLY A 12 -33.34 29.62 13.74
N VAL A 13 -34.24 28.71 14.13
CA VAL A 13 -33.89 27.29 14.37
C VAL A 13 -33.39 26.62 13.09
N MET A 14 -34.02 26.88 11.95
CA MET A 14 -33.60 26.32 10.66
C MET A 14 -32.18 26.77 10.27
N ARG A 15 -31.83 28.04 10.51
CA ARG A 15 -30.47 28.55 10.28
C ARG A 15 -29.45 27.89 11.20
N ILE A 16 -29.79 27.68 12.47
CA ILE A 16 -28.91 27.02 13.45
C ILE A 16 -28.66 25.56 13.03
N VAL A 17 -29.70 24.82 12.63
CA VAL A 17 -29.57 23.44 12.15
C VAL A 17 -28.69 23.36 10.90
N ILE A 18 -28.85 24.29 9.95
CA ILE A 18 -27.99 24.35 8.76
C ILE A 18 -26.53 24.62 9.13
N VAL A 19 -26.26 25.54 10.06
CA VAL A 19 -24.88 25.83 10.50
C VAL A 19 -24.26 24.63 11.20
N VAL A 20 -25.00 23.94 12.08
CA VAL A 20 -24.52 22.72 12.75
C VAL A 20 -24.25 21.60 11.74
N PHE A 21 -25.11 21.43 10.75
CA PHE A 21 -24.91 20.46 9.68
C PHE A 21 -23.67 20.78 8.83
N LEU A 22 -23.46 22.05 8.47
CA LEU A 22 -22.27 22.48 7.72
C LEU A 22 -20.97 22.29 8.52
N VAL A 23 -20.98 22.55 9.82
CA VAL A 23 -19.81 22.30 10.70
C VAL A 23 -19.53 20.80 10.85
N ALA A 24 -20.58 19.98 10.98
CA ALA A 24 -20.43 18.53 11.05
C ALA A 24 -19.86 17.94 9.75
N VAL A 25 -20.27 18.44 8.57
CA VAL A 25 -19.71 18.02 7.27
C VAL A 25 -18.26 18.50 7.09
N PHE A 26 -17.88 19.65 7.65
CA PHE A 26 -16.50 20.16 7.59
C PHE A 26 -15.54 19.43 8.54
N SER A 27 -16.05 18.73 9.55
CA SER A 27 -15.25 17.91 10.47
C SER A 27 -14.84 16.54 9.92
N VAL A 28 -15.05 16.27 8.62
CA VAL A 28 -14.44 15.12 7.97
C VAL A 28 -12.93 15.35 7.98
N ALA A 29 -12.30 14.83 9.03
CA ALA A 29 -10.88 14.90 9.28
C ALA A 29 -10.14 14.46 8.03
N ALA A 30 -9.10 15.22 7.68
CA ALA A 30 -8.16 14.85 6.65
C ALA A 30 -7.63 13.44 6.95
N PHE A 31 -8.12 12.45 6.21
CA PHE A 31 -7.49 11.15 6.16
C PHE A 31 -6.16 11.37 5.44
N SER A 32 -5.09 11.56 6.20
CA SER A 32 -3.74 11.54 5.63
C SER A 32 -3.51 10.13 5.13
N GLU A 33 -3.43 9.96 3.83
CA GLU A 33 -2.95 8.71 3.25
C GLU A 33 -1.48 8.54 3.65
N VAL A 34 -1.08 7.34 4.06
CA VAL A 34 0.32 7.05 4.42
C VAL A 34 1.13 6.83 3.15
N ILE A 35 0.58 6.03 2.23
CA ILE A 35 1.18 5.68 0.96
C ILE A 35 0.26 6.22 -0.12
N LYS A 36 0.82 6.90 -1.12
CA LYS A 36 0.05 7.48 -2.22
C LYS A 36 -0.73 6.40 -2.97
N GLU A 37 -2.02 6.62 -3.17
CA GLU A 37 -2.87 5.70 -3.92
C GLU A 37 -2.28 5.36 -5.30
N GLY A 38 -2.28 4.08 -5.66
CA GLY A 38 -1.77 3.58 -6.95
C GLY A 38 -0.25 3.69 -7.13
N SER A 39 0.51 4.17 -6.14
CA SER A 39 1.96 4.30 -6.25
C SER A 39 2.72 2.98 -6.07
N PHE A 40 2.10 2.00 -5.41
CA PHE A 40 2.72 0.70 -5.15
C PHE A 40 2.79 -0.13 -6.43
N GLN A 41 4.01 -0.50 -6.81
CA GLN A 41 4.31 -1.21 -8.05
C GLN A 41 5.34 -2.31 -7.79
N ALA A 42 5.24 -3.38 -8.56
CA ALA A 42 6.18 -4.51 -8.54
C ALA A 42 6.66 -4.77 -9.97
N THR A 43 7.97 -4.82 -10.17
CA THR A 43 8.61 -5.09 -11.47
C THR A 43 9.57 -6.27 -11.33
N SER A 44 9.61 -7.13 -12.34
CA SER A 44 10.52 -8.28 -12.39
C SER A 44 11.58 -8.05 -13.44
N ASP A 45 12.86 -8.11 -13.07
CA ASP A 45 13.99 -8.04 -14.01
C ASP A 45 14.39 -9.43 -14.57
N GLY A 46 13.67 -10.49 -14.14
CA GLY A 46 13.93 -11.87 -14.51
C GLY A 46 14.90 -12.60 -13.58
N MET A 47 15.44 -11.93 -12.55
CA MET A 47 16.24 -12.53 -11.48
C MET A 47 15.66 -12.21 -10.09
N ASN A 48 15.24 -10.96 -9.90
CA ASN A 48 14.66 -10.40 -8.70
C ASN A 48 13.33 -9.72 -9.01
N VAL A 49 12.58 -9.41 -7.95
CA VAL A 49 11.43 -8.52 -8.04
C VAL A 49 11.75 -7.25 -7.27
N THR A 50 11.63 -6.10 -7.94
CA THR A 50 11.76 -4.78 -7.31
C THR A 50 10.38 -4.23 -7.00
N LEU A 51 10.17 -3.85 -5.75
CA LEU A 51 8.97 -3.19 -5.25
C LEU A 51 9.27 -1.72 -5.05
N ARG A 52 8.37 -0.84 -5.51
CA ARG A 52 8.49 0.61 -5.34
C ARG A 52 7.16 1.21 -4.90
N TRP A 53 7.19 2.16 -3.97
CA TRP A 53 6.02 2.93 -3.56
C TRP A 53 6.39 4.35 -3.14
N ILE A 54 5.38 5.22 -3.08
CA ILE A 54 5.54 6.61 -2.65
C ILE A 54 4.82 6.79 -1.33
N VAL A 55 5.50 7.35 -0.34
CA VAL A 55 4.96 7.67 0.97
C VAL A 55 4.60 9.16 1.00
N GLU A 56 3.37 9.46 1.39
CA GLU A 56 2.87 10.84 1.56
C GLU A 56 3.07 11.34 2.99
N SER A 57 2.93 10.44 3.97
CA SER A 57 3.07 10.77 5.38
C SER A 57 3.55 9.56 6.16
N GLU A 58 4.52 9.77 7.06
CA GLU A 58 4.99 8.76 8.01
C GLU A 58 4.44 9.00 9.42
N ALA A 59 3.41 9.85 9.55
CA ALA A 59 2.82 10.16 10.84
C ALA A 59 2.29 8.89 11.51
N ASN A 60 2.82 8.60 12.70
CA ASN A 60 2.51 7.42 13.50
C ASN A 60 2.85 6.08 12.83
N VAL A 61 3.68 6.05 11.78
CA VAL A 61 4.15 4.78 11.20
C VAL A 61 5.24 4.21 12.10
N ALA A 62 5.07 2.96 12.55
CA ALA A 62 6.10 2.23 13.26
C ALA A 62 7.03 1.47 12.31
N ARG A 63 6.46 0.78 11.30
CA ARG A 63 7.20 0.02 10.29
C ARG A 63 6.32 -0.35 9.11
N TYR A 64 6.96 -0.66 7.99
CA TYR A 64 6.38 -1.25 6.80
C TYR A 64 6.74 -2.75 6.74
N GLU A 65 5.73 -3.62 6.76
CA GLU A 65 5.91 -5.06 6.54
C GLU A 65 5.58 -5.37 5.08
N ILE A 66 6.57 -5.86 4.33
CA ILE A 66 6.35 -6.35 2.96
C ILE A 66 5.97 -7.82 3.05
N GLU A 67 4.81 -8.14 2.49
CA GLU A 67 4.30 -9.50 2.50
C GLU A 67 4.14 -10.02 1.07
N LYS A 68 4.38 -11.32 0.89
CA LYS A 68 4.30 -12.01 -0.39
C LYS A 68 3.48 -13.28 -0.28
N ARG A 69 2.84 -13.64 -1.39
CA ARG A 69 2.35 -15.00 -1.66
C ARG A 69 2.72 -15.45 -3.07
N SER A 70 2.88 -16.76 -3.24
CA SER A 70 3.31 -17.39 -4.52
C SER A 70 2.16 -17.92 -5.38
N ASN A 71 0.90 -17.73 -4.95
CA ASN A 71 -0.33 -18.16 -5.62
C ASN A 71 -1.48 -17.22 -5.22
N THR A 72 -2.56 -17.20 -6.01
CA THR A 72 -3.75 -16.35 -5.76
C THR A 72 -4.53 -16.71 -4.49
N ASP A 73 -4.44 -17.96 -4.03
CA ASP A 73 -5.26 -18.46 -2.91
C ASP A 73 -4.45 -18.67 -1.61
N GLY A 74 -3.15 -18.35 -1.62
CA GLY A 74 -2.29 -18.48 -0.46
C GLY A 74 -2.42 -17.31 0.53
N GLU A 75 -1.99 -17.56 1.77
CA GLU A 75 -1.79 -16.50 2.75
C GLU A 75 -0.58 -15.63 2.41
N PHE A 76 -0.67 -14.34 2.72
CA PHE A 76 0.45 -13.43 2.65
C PHE A 76 1.39 -13.67 3.83
N GLN A 77 2.66 -13.90 3.51
CA GLN A 77 3.70 -14.12 4.50
C GLN A 77 4.67 -12.95 4.51
N PRO A 78 5.08 -12.44 5.69
CA PRO A 78 6.04 -11.36 5.78
C PRO A 78 7.41 -11.82 5.26
N ILE A 79 8.06 -10.99 4.43
CA ILE A 79 9.42 -11.23 3.95
C ILE A 79 10.40 -10.29 4.64
N VAL A 80 10.02 -9.04 4.84
CA VAL A 80 10.89 -8.02 5.43
C VAL A 80 10.06 -6.98 6.20
N SER A 81 10.70 -6.41 7.21
CA SER A 81 10.22 -5.23 7.94
C SER A 81 11.18 -4.07 7.69
N LEU A 82 10.64 -2.92 7.30
CA LEU A 82 11.38 -1.69 7.04
C LEU A 82 10.94 -0.61 8.02
N GLU A 83 11.90 0.06 8.65
CA GLU A 83 11.63 1.23 9.48
C GLU A 83 11.38 2.48 8.60
N PRO A 84 10.55 3.43 9.05
CA PRO A 84 10.39 4.72 8.40
C PRO A 84 11.72 5.50 8.42
N ARG A 85 12.05 6.12 7.29
CA ARG A 85 13.32 6.82 7.02
C ARG A 85 13.12 8.29 6.67
N GLY A 86 11.89 8.80 6.66
CA GLY A 86 11.56 10.16 6.21
C GLY A 86 11.71 10.37 4.70
N GLN A 87 11.75 9.29 3.90
CA GLN A 87 11.88 9.37 2.45
C GLN A 87 10.51 9.33 1.78
N SER A 88 10.32 10.08 0.70
CA SER A 88 9.07 10.05 -0.06
C SER A 88 8.96 8.85 -1.00
N VAL A 89 10.08 8.22 -1.36
CA VAL A 89 10.13 7.09 -2.28
C VAL A 89 10.89 5.95 -1.62
N TYR A 90 10.28 4.77 -1.64
CA TYR A 90 10.87 3.55 -1.12
C TYR A 90 11.06 2.53 -2.21
N GLU A 91 12.11 1.74 -2.05
CA GLU A 91 12.45 0.62 -2.94
C GLU A 91 12.90 -0.58 -2.12
N PHE A 92 12.44 -1.77 -2.50
CA PHE A 92 12.88 -3.03 -1.94
C PHE A 92 13.06 -4.07 -3.04
N VAL A 93 14.17 -4.82 -2.98
CA VAL A 93 14.47 -5.90 -3.94
C VAL A 93 14.30 -7.25 -3.26
N ASP A 94 13.37 -8.06 -3.75
CA ASP A 94 13.18 -9.45 -3.33
C ASP A 94 14.09 -10.38 -4.15
N TYR A 95 15.20 -10.79 -3.53
CA TYR A 95 16.15 -11.77 -4.08
C TYR A 95 15.66 -13.23 -3.95
N SER A 96 14.63 -13.50 -3.15
CA SER A 96 14.13 -14.87 -2.94
C SER A 96 13.27 -15.37 -4.12
N ALA A 97 12.92 -14.49 -5.06
CA ALA A 97 12.21 -14.84 -6.30
C ALA A 97 13.02 -15.77 -7.23
N MET A 98 14.35 -15.81 -7.06
CA MET A 98 15.33 -16.47 -7.95
C MET A 98 15.14 -17.99 -8.13
N MET A 99 14.45 -18.67 -7.21
CA MET A 99 14.45 -20.15 -7.14
C MET A 99 13.34 -20.84 -7.95
N LYS A 100 12.36 -20.13 -8.54
CA LYS A 100 11.25 -20.77 -9.27
C LYS A 100 11.20 -20.33 -10.74
N VAL A 101 11.05 -21.32 -11.63
CA VAL A 101 11.19 -21.18 -13.10
C VAL A 101 10.17 -20.20 -13.69
N THR A 102 8.91 -20.31 -13.26
CA THR A 102 7.85 -19.36 -13.58
C THR A 102 6.90 -19.32 -12.39
N SER A 103 6.66 -18.16 -11.80
CA SER A 103 5.73 -18.03 -10.66
C SER A 103 5.04 -16.68 -10.68
N LEU A 104 3.73 -16.69 -10.41
CA LEU A 104 2.94 -15.49 -10.15
C LEU A 104 3.13 -15.12 -8.67
N TYR A 105 3.78 -13.99 -8.41
CA TYR A 105 3.90 -13.45 -7.06
C TYR A 105 2.91 -12.32 -6.87
N GLN A 106 2.33 -12.25 -5.67
CA GLN A 106 1.55 -11.11 -5.23
C GLN A 106 2.17 -10.52 -3.99
N TYR A 107 2.33 -9.21 -4.01
CA TYR A 107 2.91 -8.44 -2.92
C TYR A 107 1.90 -7.48 -2.35
N ARG A 108 1.99 -7.21 -1.05
CA ARG A 108 1.28 -6.12 -0.40
C ARG A 108 2.17 -5.50 0.67
N ILE A 109 1.89 -4.25 1.01
CA ILE A 109 2.53 -3.56 2.13
C ILE A 109 1.53 -3.50 3.26
N LYS A 110 1.94 -3.92 4.44
CA LYS A 110 1.22 -3.74 5.69
C LYS A 110 1.92 -2.64 6.49
N VAL A 111 1.24 -1.52 6.66
CA VAL A 111 1.70 -0.42 7.51
C VAL A 111 1.26 -0.71 8.93
N VAL A 112 2.21 -0.78 9.85
CA VAL A 112 1.94 -0.92 11.28
C VAL A 112 2.12 0.42 11.95
N PHE A 113 1.13 0.87 12.71
CA PHE A 113 1.16 2.16 13.39
C PHE A 113 1.68 2.06 14.83
N SER A 114 2.40 3.08 15.28
CA SER A 114 2.94 3.20 16.65
C SER A 114 1.88 3.59 17.67
N ASN A 115 0.78 4.20 17.22
CA ASN A 115 -0.35 4.62 18.05
C ASN A 115 -1.35 3.49 18.36
N GLY A 116 -1.07 2.24 17.91
CA GLY A 116 -1.95 1.09 18.11
C GLY A 116 -3.18 1.06 17.19
N ALA A 117 -3.26 1.94 16.19
CA ALA A 117 -4.30 1.88 15.17
C ALA A 117 -4.22 0.57 14.35
N ASN A 118 -5.35 0.19 13.76
CA ASN A 118 -5.41 -0.99 12.89
C ASN A 118 -4.41 -0.88 11.73
N PRO A 119 -3.76 -1.98 11.33
CA PRO A 119 -2.82 -1.96 10.21
C PRO A 119 -3.52 -1.55 8.92
N LEU A 120 -2.83 -0.73 8.12
CA LEU A 120 -3.26 -0.38 6.77
C LEU A 120 -2.61 -1.34 5.77
N TYR A 121 -3.36 -1.80 4.77
CA TYR A 121 -2.85 -2.68 3.72
C TYR A 121 -2.92 -1.98 2.36
N VAL A 122 -1.81 -2.01 1.62
CA VAL A 122 -1.69 -1.44 0.28
C VAL A 122 -1.37 -2.54 -0.73
N GLY A 123 -2.14 -2.60 -1.82
CA GLY A 123 -2.11 -3.66 -2.81
C GLY A 123 -3.30 -4.63 -2.66
N PRO A 124 -3.21 -5.86 -3.19
CA PRO A 124 -2.01 -6.51 -3.72
C PRO A 124 -1.64 -6.10 -5.15
N VAL A 125 -0.35 -6.16 -5.47
CA VAL A 125 0.18 -6.00 -6.83
C VAL A 125 0.73 -7.35 -7.29
N SER A 126 0.36 -7.75 -8.51
CA SER A 126 0.76 -9.03 -9.10
C SER A 126 1.93 -8.85 -10.05
N VAL A 127 2.90 -9.75 -10.01
CA VAL A 127 4.03 -9.79 -10.95
C VAL A 127 4.30 -11.23 -11.39
N THR A 128 4.40 -11.42 -12.70
CA THR A 128 4.81 -12.69 -13.29
C THR A 128 6.33 -12.71 -13.37
N HIS A 129 6.96 -13.61 -12.62
CA HIS A 129 8.40 -13.82 -12.67
C HIS A 129 8.71 -15.00 -13.59
N SER A 130 9.52 -14.76 -14.62
CA SER A 130 9.99 -15.78 -15.57
C SER A 130 11.50 -15.63 -15.75
N VAL A 131 12.25 -16.66 -15.38
CA VAL A 131 13.70 -16.74 -15.64
C VAL A 131 13.91 -17.25 -17.06
N SER A 132 14.47 -16.42 -17.95
CA SER A 132 14.79 -16.88 -19.32
C SER A 132 15.81 -18.04 -19.29
N GLY A 133 15.39 -19.21 -19.77
CA GLY A 133 16.19 -20.44 -19.74
C GLY A 133 17.51 -20.37 -20.53
N VAL A 134 17.63 -19.42 -21.45
CA VAL A 134 18.82 -19.21 -22.29
C VAL A 134 20.08 -18.93 -21.46
N ARG A 135 19.98 -18.25 -20.31
CA ARG A 135 21.16 -17.95 -19.48
C ARG A 135 21.68 -19.16 -18.68
N LYS A 136 20.84 -20.15 -18.39
CA LYS A 136 21.25 -21.36 -17.64
C LYS A 136 22.06 -22.34 -18.49
N THR A 137 21.85 -22.37 -19.80
CA THR A 137 22.52 -23.36 -20.68
C THR A 137 23.94 -22.97 -21.08
N TRP A 138 24.26 -21.68 -21.17
CA TRP A 138 25.62 -21.26 -21.53
C TRP A 138 26.69 -21.70 -20.50
N GLY A 139 26.35 -21.70 -19.20
CA GLY A 139 27.26 -22.15 -18.14
C GLY A 139 27.47 -23.67 -18.14
N SER A 140 26.43 -24.46 -18.42
CA SER A 140 26.51 -25.93 -18.44
C SER A 140 27.12 -26.47 -19.74
N ILE A 141 26.86 -25.83 -20.89
CA ILE A 141 27.46 -26.21 -22.18
C ILE A 141 28.97 -25.98 -22.16
N LYS A 142 29.45 -24.86 -21.58
CA LYS A 142 30.89 -24.59 -21.45
C LYS A 142 31.62 -25.62 -20.58
N ALA A 143 30.91 -26.29 -19.68
CA ALA A 143 31.46 -27.31 -18.81
C ALA A 143 31.61 -28.69 -19.47
N LEU A 144 30.98 -28.92 -20.63
CA LEU A 144 30.98 -30.21 -21.35
C LEU A 144 32.06 -30.32 -22.44
N PHE A 145 32.70 -29.21 -22.79
CA PHE A 145 33.76 -29.15 -23.81
C PHE A 145 35.15 -28.89 -23.20
N ARG A 146 35.40 -29.47 -22.03
CA ARG A 146 36.71 -29.51 -21.37
C ARG A 146 37.19 -30.95 -21.27
#